data_AF-A0A6J4H4G9-F1
#
_entry.id   AF-A0A6J4H4G9-F1
#
_cell.length_a   1.000
_cell.length_b   1.000
_cell.length_c   1.000
_cell.angle_alpha   90.00
_cell.angle_beta   90.00
_cell.angle_gamma   90.00
#
_symmetry.space_group_name_H-M   'P 1'
#
loop_
_entity.id
_entity.type
_entity.pdbx_description
1 polymer ?
#
loop_
_entity_poly.entity_id
_entity_poly.type
_entity_poly.pdbx_seq_one_letter_code
_entity_poly.pdbx_strand_id
1 'polypeptide(L)'
;MPSTRYAGVVNPADARTLAQVLLDEHALYDWTFAFNRRRRAFGLCNFQKRTIYLSAALTQLNGDAEVRDTLLHEIAHALAGPKAGHGLAWRKVALAIGTKLAI
;
A
#
# COMPACT_ATOMS: atom_id res chain seq x y z
N MET A 1 18.00 -17.48 13.64
CA MET A 1 17.43 -16.39 14.44
C MET A 1 17.17 -15.22 13.51
N PRO A 2 15.93 -14.84 13.15
CA PRO A 2 15.73 -13.55 12.49
C PRO A 2 15.66 -12.47 13.56
N SER A 3 16.62 -11.55 13.48
CA SER A 3 16.77 -10.39 14.33
C SER A 3 15.61 -9.41 14.14
N THR A 4 14.89 -9.14 15.23
CA THR A 4 13.93 -8.04 15.36
C THR A 4 14.64 -6.71 15.09
N ARG A 5 14.44 -6.11 13.92
CA ARG A 5 14.75 -4.69 13.70
C ARG A 5 13.50 -3.88 14.04
N TYR A 6 13.57 -3.14 15.15
CA TYR A 6 12.58 -2.11 15.51
C TYR A 6 12.76 -0.89 14.60
N ALA A 7 11.65 -0.45 13.98
CA ALA A 7 11.33 0.89 13.48
C ALA A 7 12.51 1.74 12.93
N GLY A 8 13.14 1.28 11.85
CA GLY A 8 13.98 2.13 11.02
C GLY A 8 13.12 2.81 9.96
N VAL A 9 13.40 4.09 9.67
CA VAL A 9 12.89 4.79 8.49
C VAL A 9 13.05 3.90 7.26
N VAL A 10 11.97 3.68 6.50
CA VAL A 10 12.01 2.82 5.31
C VAL A 10 12.81 3.49 4.21
N ASN A 11 13.79 2.78 3.66
CA ASN A 11 14.44 3.21 2.43
C ASN A 11 13.40 3.14 1.28
N PRO A 12 13.21 4.17 0.46
CA PRO A 12 12.31 4.12 -0.70
C PRO A 12 12.53 2.92 -1.64
N ALA A 13 13.75 2.38 -1.71
CA ALA A 13 14.03 1.15 -2.47
C ALA A 13 13.34 -0.09 -1.85
N ASP A 14 13.33 -0.18 -0.51
CA ASP A 14 12.69 -1.28 0.23
C ASP A 14 11.16 -1.20 0.07
N ALA A 15 10.60 0.01 0.14
CA ALA A 15 9.17 0.24 -0.10
C ALA A 15 8.73 -0.14 -1.53
N ARG A 16 9.55 0.13 -2.55
CA ARG A 16 9.27 -0.30 -3.93
C ARG A 16 9.29 -1.82 -4.06
N THR A 17 10.28 -2.46 -3.47
CA THR A 17 10.42 -3.93 -3.51
C THR A 17 9.23 -4.59 -2.81
N LEU A 18 8.87 -4.09 -1.62
CA LEU A 18 7.69 -4.53 -0.89
C LEU A 18 6.40 -4.34 -1.71
N ALA A 19 6.24 -3.20 -2.37
CA ALA A 19 5.06 -2.95 -3.20
C ALA A 19 4.95 -3.95 -4.35
N GLN A 20 6.05 -4.28 -5.02
CA GLN A 20 6.02 -5.27 -6.11
C GLN A 20 5.64 -6.66 -5.59
N VAL A 21 6.24 -7.11 -4.48
CA VAL A 21 5.92 -8.38 -3.83
C VAL A 21 4.42 -8.46 -3.49
N LEU A 22 3.86 -7.41 -2.89
CA LEU A 22 2.45 -7.38 -2.52
C LEU A 22 1.51 -7.37 -3.75
N LEU A 23 1.86 -6.67 -4.82
CA LEU A 23 1.07 -6.71 -6.06
C LEU A 23 1.03 -8.14 -6.64
N ASP A 24 2.17 -8.82 -6.64
CA ASP A 24 2.28 -10.19 -7.14
C ASP A 24 1.53 -11.19 -6.24
N GLU A 25 1.65 -11.07 -4.91
CA GLU A 25 0.93 -11.88 -3.91
C GLU A 25 -0.60 -11.76 -4.08
N HIS A 26 -1.10 -10.61 -4.52
CA HIS A 26 -2.51 -10.34 -4.69
C HIS A 26 -3.00 -10.42 -6.15
N ALA A 27 -2.19 -11.02 -7.04
CA ALA A 27 -2.50 -11.24 -8.45
C ALA A 27 -2.86 -9.96 -9.24
N LEU A 28 -2.30 -8.81 -8.84
CA LEU A 28 -2.45 -7.53 -9.52
C LEU A 28 -1.35 -7.33 -10.57
N TYR A 29 -1.18 -8.30 -11.47
CA TYR A 29 -0.08 -8.33 -12.44
C TYR A 29 -0.13 -7.20 -13.49
N ASP A 30 -1.31 -6.63 -13.73
CA ASP A 30 -1.51 -5.47 -14.61
C ASP A 30 -1.48 -4.13 -13.88
N TRP A 31 -1.13 -4.14 -12.59
CA TRP A 31 -0.91 -2.95 -11.78
C TRP A 31 0.58 -2.66 -11.59
N THR A 32 0.87 -1.40 -11.33
CA THR A 32 2.24 -0.89 -11.15
C THR A 32 2.37 -0.10 -9.86
N PHE A 33 3.61 0.12 -9.42
CA PHE A 33 3.93 0.96 -8.26
C PHE A 33 4.83 2.15 -8.62
N ALA A 34 4.50 3.32 -8.10
CA ALA A 34 5.32 4.52 -8.23
C ALA A 34 5.25 5.44 -7.01
N PHE A 35 6.27 6.29 -6.84
CA PHE A 35 6.21 7.35 -5.84
C PHE A 35 5.59 8.63 -6.41
N ASN A 36 4.94 9.41 -5.55
CA ASN A 36 4.51 10.77 -5.84
C ASN A 36 5.03 11.75 -4.77
N ARG A 37 4.74 13.05 -4.95
CA ARG A 37 5.16 14.14 -4.05
C ARG A 37 4.03 14.67 -3.16
N ARG A 38 2.94 13.91 -2.97
CA ARG A 38 1.83 14.34 -2.10
C ARG A 38 2.31 14.44 -0.66
N ARG A 39 1.78 15.40 0.10
CA ARG A 39 2.11 15.57 1.53
C ARG A 39 0.90 15.40 2.47
N ARG A 40 -0.30 15.28 1.91
CA ARG A 40 -1.57 15.19 2.67
C ARG A 40 -2.20 13.79 2.64
N ALA A 41 -1.71 12.91 1.78
CA ALA A 41 -2.19 11.54 1.65
C ALA A 41 -0.97 10.64 1.46
N PHE A 42 -0.93 9.55 2.21
CA PHE A 42 0.19 8.61 2.19
C PHE A 42 0.12 7.71 0.95
N GLY A 43 -1.02 7.04 0.76
CA GLY A 43 -1.32 6.20 -0.40
C GLY A 43 -2.24 6.87 -1.42
N LEU A 44 -2.27 6.30 -2.63
CA LEU A 44 -3.30 6.56 -3.64
C LEU A 44 -3.40 5.40 -4.63
N CYS A 45 -4.59 4.84 -4.75
CA CYS A 45 -4.97 3.92 -5.82
C CYS A 45 -5.52 4.68 -7.04
N ASN A 46 -4.84 4.56 -8.19
CA ASN A 46 -5.28 5.15 -9.46
C ASN A 46 -5.76 4.06 -10.42
N PHE A 47 -7.09 3.91 -10.54
CA PHE A 47 -7.72 2.92 -11.41
C PHE A 47 -7.51 3.17 -12.91
N GLN A 48 -7.40 4.43 -13.34
CA GLN A 48 -7.20 4.75 -14.77
C GLN A 48 -5.82 4.30 -15.25
N LYS A 49 -4.80 4.49 -14.41
CA LYS A 49 -3.41 4.10 -14.72
C LYS A 49 -3.05 2.70 -14.23
N ARG A 50 -3.93 2.07 -13.43
CA ARG A 50 -3.63 0.85 -12.66
C ARG A 50 -2.32 1.00 -11.89
N THR A 51 -2.22 2.08 -11.11
CA THR A 51 -1.00 2.40 -10.36
C THR A 51 -1.33 2.66 -8.90
N ILE A 52 -0.60 1.98 -8.01
CA ILE A 52 -0.54 2.30 -6.60
C ILE A 52 0.58 3.30 -6.38
N TYR A 53 0.25 4.40 -5.70
CA TYR A 53 1.23 5.41 -5.33
C TYR A 53 1.45 5.49 -3.84
N LEU A 54 2.70 5.68 -3.44
CA LEU A 54 3.05 6.21 -2.12
C LEU A 54 3.66 7.60 -2.23
N SER A 55 3.45 8.43 -1.22
CA SER A 55 4.20 9.66 -1.04
C SER A 55 5.65 9.34 -0.67
N ALA A 56 6.62 9.78 -1.48
CA ALA A 56 8.04 9.60 -1.16
C ALA A 56 8.41 10.28 0.17
N ALA A 57 7.86 11.48 0.41
CA ALA A 57 8.13 12.24 1.62
C ALA A 57 7.58 11.55 2.87
N LEU A 58 6.36 11.00 2.80
CA LEU A 58 5.77 10.29 3.94
C LEU A 58 6.40 8.90 4.13
N THR A 59 6.80 8.21 3.04
CA THR A 59 7.49 6.91 3.14
C THR A 59 8.78 7.03 3.96
N GLN A 60 9.56 8.09 3.73
CA GLN A 60 10.79 8.37 4.48
C GLN A 60 10.56 8.81 5.94
N LEU A 61 9.31 9.08 6.34
CA LEU A 61 8.98 9.52 7.70
C LEU A 61 8.28 8.43 8.51
N ASN A 62 7.96 7.29 7.88
CA ASN A 62 7.21 6.21 8.49
C ASN A 62 8.07 4.92 8.51
N GLY A 63 7.70 3.98 9.38
CA GLY A 63 8.36 2.68 9.48
C GLY A 63 7.78 1.64 8.51
N ASP A 64 8.42 0.47 8.46
CA ASP A 64 8.04 -0.63 7.56
C ASP A 64 6.59 -1.08 7.75
N ALA A 65 6.10 -1.07 8.99
CA ALA A 65 4.74 -1.48 9.32
C ALA A 65 3.70 -0.51 8.72
N GLU A 66 3.86 0.80 8.92
CA GLU A 66 2.97 1.81 8.33
C GLU A 66 3.05 1.84 6.80
N VAL A 67 4.23 1.66 6.22
CA VAL A 67 4.39 1.58 4.75
C VAL A 67 3.66 0.35 4.20
N ARG A 68 3.88 -0.82 4.81
CA ARG A 68 3.20 -2.07 4.44
C ARG A 68 1.69 -1.91 4.56
N ASP A 69 1.22 -1.34 5.65
CA ASP A 69 -0.21 -1.19 5.90
C ASP A 69 -0.87 -0.25 4.88
N THR A 70 -0.18 0.84 4.52
CA THR A 70 -0.65 1.76 3.47
C THR A 70 -0.69 1.08 2.11
N LEU A 71 0.31 0.26 1.76
CA LEU A 71 0.30 -0.51 0.51
C LEU A 71 -0.89 -1.47 0.46
N LEU A 72 -1.12 -2.23 1.54
CA LEU A 72 -2.27 -3.14 1.64
C LEU A 72 -3.60 -2.37 1.54
N HIS A 73 -3.71 -1.19 2.14
CA HIS A 73 -4.89 -0.33 2.01
C HIS A 73 -5.21 0.01 0.54
N GLU A 74 -4.20 0.44 -0.22
CA GLU A 74 -4.38 0.80 -1.62
C GLU A 74 -4.61 -0.42 -2.53
N ILE A 75 -3.99 -1.55 -2.22
CA ILE A 75 -4.25 -2.84 -2.88
C ILE A 75 -5.68 -3.31 -2.61
N ALA A 76 -6.20 -3.12 -1.40
CA ALA A 76 -7.60 -3.43 -1.11
C ALA A 76 -8.55 -2.59 -1.99
N HIS A 77 -8.23 -1.33 -2.27
CA HIS A 77 -8.99 -0.53 -3.24
C HIS A 77 -8.91 -1.11 -4.66
N ALA A 78 -7.72 -1.51 -5.10
CA ALA A 78 -7.54 -2.09 -6.43
C ALA A 78 -8.38 -3.37 -6.62
N LEU A 79 -8.43 -4.23 -5.60
CA LEU A 79 -9.20 -5.48 -5.60
C LEU A 79 -10.70 -5.27 -5.44
N ALA A 80 -11.13 -4.34 -4.58
CA ALA A 80 -12.54 -4.08 -4.33
C ALA A 80 -13.23 -3.28 -5.46
N GLY A 81 -12.43 -2.53 -6.23
CA GLY A 81 -12.88 -1.77 -7.38
C GLY A 81 -13.32 -0.32 -7.06
N PRO A 82 -13.42 0.53 -8.09
CA PRO A 82 -13.54 1.99 -7.94
C PRO A 82 -14.83 2.48 -7.28
N LYS A 83 -15.89 1.66 -7.28
CA LYS A 83 -17.18 2.00 -6.67
C LYS A 83 -17.26 1.61 -5.20
N ALA A 84 -16.28 0.87 -4.67
CA ALA A 84 -16.35 0.35 -3.31
C ALA A 84 -16.13 1.45 -2.26
N GLY A 85 -15.24 2.42 -2.53
CA GLY A 85 -14.73 3.31 -1.48
C GLY A 85 -14.23 2.48 -0.29
N HIS A 86 -14.49 2.93 0.95
CA HIS A 86 -14.28 2.14 2.17
C HIS A 86 -15.53 1.35 2.60
N GLY A 87 -16.42 1.03 1.65
CA GLY A 87 -17.66 0.30 1.87
C GLY A 87 -17.48 -1.20 2.13
N LEU A 88 -18.58 -1.95 2.19
CA LEU A 88 -18.57 -3.38 2.57
C LEU A 88 -17.64 -4.24 1.72
N ALA A 89 -17.59 -4.01 0.40
CA ALA A 89 -16.72 -4.75 -0.51
C ALA A 89 -15.24 -4.54 -0.15
N TRP A 90 -14.85 -3.28 0.06
CA TRP A 90 -13.49 -2.94 0.48
C TRP A 90 -13.14 -3.48 1.85
N ARG A 91 -14.04 -3.35 2.84
CA ARG A 91 -13.80 -3.85 4.21
C ARG A 91 -13.57 -5.37 4.23
N LYS A 92 -14.32 -6.12 3.43
CA LYS A 92 -14.12 -7.57 3.28
C LYS A 92 -12.72 -7.89 2.76
N VAL A 93 -12.27 -7.20 1.73
CA VAL A 93 -10.92 -7.38 1.16
C VAL A 93 -9.85 -6.93 2.15
N ALA A 94 -10.01 -5.76 2.75
CA ALA A 94 -9.10 -5.17 3.73
C ALA A 94 -8.85 -6.12 4.90
N LEU A 95 -9.91 -6.73 5.44
CA LEU A 95 -9.81 -7.76 6.48
C LEU A 95 -9.11 -9.03 5.97
N ALA A 96 -9.41 -9.48 4.75
CA ALA A 96 -8.81 -10.68 4.18
C ALA A 96 -7.30 -10.56 3.95
N ILE A 97 -6.81 -9.37 3.59
CA ILE A 97 -5.38 -9.13 3.32
C ILE A 97 -4.63 -8.51 4.50
N GLY A 98 -5.33 -8.20 5.60
CA GLY A 98 -4.73 -7.84 6.89
C GLY A 98 -4.32 -6.36 7.04
N THR A 99 -4.98 -5.43 6.35
CA THR A 99 -4.74 -3.98 6.61
C THR A 99 -5.43 -3.51 7.89
N LYS A 100 -4.73 -2.68 8.67
CA LYS A 100 -5.18 -2.07 9.93
C LYS A 100 -5.77 -0.68 9.74
N LEU A 101 -5.41 0.03 8.67
CA LEU A 101 -5.97 1.31 8.23
C LEU A 101 -7.40 1.13 7.68
N ALA A 102 -8.33 0.68 8.51
CA ALA A 102 -9.76 0.64 8.24
C ALA A 102 -10.41 1.89 8.85
N ILE A 103 -10.45 2.99 8.09
CA ILE A 103 -11.23 4.20 8.40
C ILE A 103 -12.30 4.35 7.33
#